data_AF-A0A3D3UGI7-F1
#
_entry.id   AF-A0A3D3UGI7-F1
#
_cell.length_a   1.000
_cell.length_b   1.000
_cell.length_c   1.000
_cell.angle_alpha   90.00
_cell.angle_beta   90.00
_cell.angle_gamma   90.00
#
_symmetry.space_group_name_H-M   'P 1'
#
loop_
_entity.id
_entity.type
_entity.pdbx_description
1 polymer ?
#
loop_
_entity_poly.entity_id
_entity_poly.type
_entity_poly.pdbx_seq_one_letter_code
_entity_poly.pdbx_strand_id
1 'polypeptide(L)'
;MAIAAIAIAVGAPAANAAEFQMGEVQGFVDTVVSAGASIRTSARDCENVSSANGGCPDLDAAGLLPSNGGATNGDDGNLNYDQWDVFSAAFKATSEVQLGWRNFTAFARGTAFYDPAVTNTDFRNLEDAQRSEIAQSAKMLDYFVSGSFEVGNQP
;
A
#
# COMPACT_ATOMS: atom_id res chain seq x y z
N MET A 1 11.89 12.88 18.42
CA MET A 1 11.60 13.77 17.25
C MET A 1 11.01 12.89 16.13
N ALA A 2 9.97 13.33 15.42
CA ALA A 2 9.16 12.49 14.53
C ALA A 2 9.92 12.03 13.26
N ILE A 3 9.67 10.78 12.82
CA ILE A 3 10.14 10.24 11.53
C ILE A 3 9.54 11.09 10.41
N ALA A 4 10.38 11.87 9.72
CA ALA A 4 9.97 12.59 8.51
C ALA A 4 10.29 11.72 7.29
N ALA A 5 9.33 10.88 6.89
CA ALA A 5 9.40 10.21 5.59
C ALA A 5 8.94 11.19 4.51
N ILE A 6 9.78 11.45 3.51
CA ILE A 6 9.40 12.21 2.33
C ILE A 6 8.91 11.22 1.27
N ALA A 7 7.59 11.18 1.05
CA ALA A 7 7.01 10.48 -0.09
C ALA A 7 7.14 11.37 -1.33
N ILE A 8 7.98 10.96 -2.30
CA ILE A 8 8.08 11.65 -3.58
C ILE A 8 7.02 11.05 -4.51
N ALA A 9 5.88 11.74 -4.67
CA ALA A 9 4.88 11.38 -5.66
C ALA A 9 5.34 11.88 -7.05
N VAL A 10 5.84 10.97 -7.89
CA VAL A 10 6.19 11.30 -9.29
C VAL A 10 5.02 10.91 -10.20
N GLY A 11 4.36 11.93 -10.77
CA GLY A 11 3.48 11.79 -11.93
C GLY A 11 1.99 11.58 -11.62
N ALA A 12 1.14 12.37 -12.28
CA ALA A 12 -0.28 12.06 -12.39
C ALA A 12 -0.43 10.72 -13.16
N PRO A 13 -1.25 9.78 -12.69
CA PRO A 13 -1.41 8.50 -13.37
C PRO A 13 -2.05 8.70 -14.76
N ALA A 14 -1.61 7.92 -15.75
CA ALA A 14 -2.31 7.81 -17.02
C ALA A 14 -3.57 6.95 -16.80
N ALA A 15 -4.74 7.58 -16.69
CA ALA A 15 -6.02 6.89 -16.75
C ALA A 15 -6.26 6.48 -18.22
N ASN A 16 -6.40 5.18 -18.47
CA ASN A 16 -6.73 4.66 -19.79
C ASN A 16 -8.13 4.06 -19.72
N ALA A 17 -9.11 4.75 -20.31
CA ALA A 17 -10.45 4.25 -20.52
C ALA A 17 -10.56 3.64 -21.93
N ALA A 18 -10.81 2.34 -22.00
CA ALA A 18 -11.12 1.64 -23.23
C ALA A 18 -12.61 1.36 -23.29
N GLU A 19 -13.30 1.97 -24.24
CA GLU A 19 -14.70 1.73 -24.52
C GLU A 19 -14.85 0.61 -25.56
N PHE A 20 -15.84 -0.26 -25.39
CA PHE A 20 -16.15 -1.31 -26.35
C PHE A 20 -17.64 -1.45 -26.57
N GLN A 21 -17.99 -1.83 -27.80
CA GLN A 21 -19.36 -2.09 -28.21
C GLN A 21 -19.39 -3.37 -29.05
N MET A 22 -20.07 -4.39 -28.55
CA MET A 22 -20.25 -5.69 -29.19
C MET A 22 -21.74 -6.03 -29.25
N GLY A 23 -22.37 -5.65 -30.36
CA GLY A 23 -23.81 -5.85 -30.56
C GLY A 23 -24.63 -5.02 -29.55
N GLU A 24 -25.39 -5.70 -28.70
CA GLU A 24 -26.20 -5.08 -27.64
C GLU A 24 -25.42 -4.80 -26.35
N VAL A 25 -24.18 -5.29 -26.24
CA VAL A 25 -23.33 -5.08 -25.06
C VAL A 25 -22.42 -3.90 -25.33
N GLN A 26 -22.45 -2.90 -24.44
CA GLN A 26 -21.54 -1.76 -24.46
C GLN A 26 -20.90 -1.59 -23.09
N GLY A 27 -19.72 -0.98 -23.02
CA GLY A 27 -19.06 -0.83 -21.74
C GLY A 27 -17.75 -0.10 -21.83
N PHE A 28 -17.12 0.03 -20.66
CA PHE A 28 -15.78 0.56 -20.54
C PHE A 28 -14.95 -0.27 -19.56
N VAL A 29 -13.64 -0.24 -19.79
CA VAL A 29 -12.63 -0.58 -18.80
C VAL A 29 -11.80 0.66 -18.56
N ASP A 30 -11.80 1.18 -17.33
CA ASP A 30 -10.89 2.24 -16.92
C ASP A 30 -9.82 1.65 -16.01
N THR A 31 -8.56 1.99 -16.24
CA THR A 31 -7.44 1.53 -15.41
C THR A 31 -6.53 2.68 -15.05
N VAL A 32 -6.29 2.80 -13.74
CA VAL A 32 -5.37 3.76 -13.14
C VAL A 32 -4.17 2.99 -12.61
N VAL A 33 -2.98 3.32 -13.13
CA VAL A 33 -1.70 2.77 -12.64
C VAL A 33 -0.89 3.85 -11.95
N SER A 34 -0.32 3.54 -10.79
CA SER A 34 0.59 4.42 -10.06
C SER A 34 1.83 3.67 -9.58
N ALA A 35 2.92 4.41 -9.45
CA ALA A 35 4.17 3.92 -8.88
C ALA A 35 4.72 4.98 -7.92
N GLY A 36 5.34 4.56 -6.83
CA GLY A 36 5.94 5.45 -5.85
C GLY A 36 7.04 4.76 -5.07
N ALA A 37 7.99 5.55 -4.57
CA ALA A 37 9.06 5.06 -3.72
C ALA A 37 9.21 5.93 -2.47
N SER A 38 9.62 5.31 -1.36
CA SER A 38 9.91 5.98 -0.11
C SER A 38 11.34 5.69 0.32
N ILE A 39 12.07 6.74 0.70
CA ILE A 39 13.48 6.69 1.07
C ILE A 39 13.63 7.22 2.49
N ARG A 40 14.48 6.57 3.29
CA ARG A 40 14.87 7.10 4.60
C ARG A 40 15.87 8.25 4.41
N THR A 41 15.53 9.46 4.81
CA THR A 41 16.40 10.64 4.57
C THR A 41 17.32 10.98 5.74
N SER A 42 17.08 10.42 6.92
CA SER A 42 17.86 10.68 8.13
C SER A 42 18.52 9.41 8.68
N ALA A 43 19.68 9.59 9.31
CA ALA A 43 20.33 8.54 10.07
C ALA A 43 19.41 7.99 11.17
N ARG A 44 19.68 6.75 11.59
CA ARG A 44 18.99 6.12 12.70
C ARG A 44 19.26 6.88 13.98
N ASP A 45 18.18 7.23 14.67
CA ASP A 45 18.26 7.83 15.99
C ASP A 45 18.26 6.71 17.02
N CYS A 46 19.32 6.66 17.82
CA CYS A 46 19.54 5.63 18.83
C CYS A 46 18.47 5.63 19.93
N GLU A 47 17.75 6.74 20.14
CA GLU A 47 16.62 6.82 21.08
C GLU A 47 15.42 5.98 20.60
N ASN A 48 15.30 5.75 19.28
CA ASN A 48 14.24 4.95 18.67
C ASN A 48 14.63 3.46 18.50
N VAL A 49 15.73 3.04 19.11
CA VAL A 49 16.22 1.66 19.13
C VAL A 49 16.27 1.20 20.57
N SER A 50 15.88 -0.05 20.86
CA SER A 50 16.01 -0.58 22.21
C SER A 50 17.47 -0.66 22.64
N SER A 51 17.74 -0.44 23.93
CA SER A 51 19.08 -0.64 24.49
C SER A 51 19.60 -2.08 24.26
N ALA A 52 18.70 -3.07 24.25
CA ALA A 52 19.02 -4.46 23.92
C ALA A 52 19.50 -4.65 22.46
N ASN A 53 19.04 -3.82 21.52
CA ASN A 53 19.43 -3.84 20.11
C ASN A 53 20.51 -2.78 19.77
N GLY A 54 21.20 -2.22 20.78
CA GLY A 54 22.29 -1.25 20.59
C GLY A 54 21.85 0.21 20.50
N GLY A 55 20.62 0.53 20.95
CA GLY A 55 20.14 1.90 21.12
C GLY A 55 20.85 2.67 22.23
N CYS A 56 20.52 3.95 22.37
CA CYS A 56 21.17 4.79 23.36
C CYS A 56 20.85 4.32 24.79
N PRO A 57 21.83 4.35 25.71
CA PRO A 57 21.57 4.10 27.11
C PRO A 57 20.75 5.26 27.68
N ASP A 58 19.43 5.14 27.63
CA ASP A 58 18.57 5.89 28.53
C ASP A 58 18.80 5.28 29.91
N LEU A 59 19.41 6.04 30.83
CA LEU A 59 19.58 5.65 32.23
C LEU A 59 18.61 6.47 33.05
N ASP A 60 17.82 5.84 33.90
CA ASP A 60 16.94 6.58 34.80
C ASP A 60 17.76 7.35 35.86
N ALA A 61 17.09 8.17 36.67
CA ALA A 61 17.75 8.92 37.75
C ALA A 61 18.44 8.02 38.80
N ALA A 62 18.18 6.70 38.78
CA ALA A 62 18.84 5.70 39.62
C ALA A 62 20.02 5.00 38.91
N GLY A 63 20.35 5.37 37.66
CA GLY A 63 21.44 4.78 36.89
C GLY A 63 21.14 3.36 36.39
N LEU A 64 19.87 2.94 36.42
CA LEU A 64 19.41 1.67 35.85
C LEU A 64 19.01 1.91 34.39
N LEU A 65 19.10 0.90 33.53
CA LEU A 65 18.57 0.94 32.17
C LEU A 65 17.03 0.87 32.22
N PRO A 66 16.27 1.97 32.05
CA PRO A 66 14.87 1.91 31.73
C PRO A 66 14.65 1.05 30.49
N SER A 67 13.56 0.32 30.50
CA SER A 67 13.05 -0.44 29.36
C SER A 67 12.48 0.47 28.25
N ASN A 68 12.97 1.71 28.12
CA ASN A 68 12.33 2.82 27.39
C ASN A 68 13.05 3.29 26.12
N GLY A 69 14.19 2.71 25.74
CA GLY A 69 14.61 2.75 24.33
C GLY A 69 13.64 1.88 23.54
N GLY A 70 13.06 2.39 22.44
CA GLY A 70 11.88 1.83 21.75
C GLY A 70 11.74 0.31 21.87
N ALA A 71 10.60 -0.18 22.39
CA ALA A 71 10.40 -1.58 22.77
C ALA A 71 11.09 -2.55 21.79
N THR A 72 11.83 -3.55 22.28
CA THR A 72 12.66 -4.47 21.45
C THR A 72 11.89 -5.15 20.31
N ASN A 73 10.56 -5.18 20.38
CA ASN A 73 9.70 -5.75 19.33
C ASN A 73 9.16 -4.69 18.34
N GLY A 74 9.44 -3.40 18.55
CA GLY A 74 8.93 -2.25 17.79
C GLY A 74 10.03 -1.40 17.14
N ASP A 75 11.31 -1.70 17.37
CA ASP A 75 12.43 -0.99 16.74
C ASP A 75 12.87 -1.58 15.39
N ASP A 76 12.27 -2.69 14.95
CA ASP A 76 12.59 -3.36 13.67
C ASP A 76 12.49 -2.44 12.46
N GLY A 77 11.48 -1.57 12.42
CA GLY A 77 11.34 -0.58 11.34
C GLY A 77 12.52 0.40 11.29
N ASN A 78 13.13 0.70 12.43
CA ASN A 78 14.37 1.48 12.48
C ASN A 78 15.58 0.64 12.12
N LEU A 79 15.65 -0.61 12.57
CA LEU A 79 16.79 -1.50 12.41
C LEU A 79 16.94 -2.08 11.00
N ASN A 80 15.84 -2.22 10.26
CA ASN A 80 15.82 -2.82 8.93
C ASN A 80 16.29 -1.90 7.79
N TYR A 81 16.42 -0.59 8.01
CA TYR A 81 16.71 0.38 6.96
C TYR A 81 17.65 1.48 7.45
N ASP A 82 18.73 1.73 6.74
CA ASP A 82 19.68 2.81 6.98
C ASP A 82 19.37 4.07 6.18
N GLN A 83 20.13 5.13 6.44
CA GLN A 83 19.96 6.39 5.72
C GLN A 83 20.20 6.16 4.23
N TRP A 84 19.28 6.68 3.42
CA TRP A 84 19.21 6.58 1.97
C TRP A 84 18.71 5.26 1.41
N ASP A 85 18.29 4.33 2.28
CA ASP A 85 17.64 3.11 1.83
C ASP A 85 16.21 3.37 1.34
N VAL A 86 15.88 2.75 0.22
CA VAL A 86 14.50 2.64 -0.27
C VAL A 86 13.80 1.54 0.52
N PHE A 87 12.87 1.92 1.40
CA PHE A 87 12.12 0.96 2.22
C PHE A 87 10.76 0.58 1.62
N SER A 88 10.33 1.26 0.56
CA SER A 88 9.11 0.96 -0.19
C SER A 88 9.26 1.42 -1.64
N ALA A 89 8.83 0.60 -2.58
CA ALA A 89 8.85 0.85 -4.01
C ALA A 89 7.57 0.26 -4.65
N ALA A 90 6.42 0.77 -4.23
CA ALA A 90 5.12 0.22 -4.59
C ALA A 90 4.69 0.59 -6.03
N PHE A 91 4.22 -0.41 -6.75
CA PHE A 91 3.43 -0.31 -7.97
C PHE A 91 1.99 -0.71 -7.67
N LYS A 92 1.02 0.07 -8.11
CA LYS A 92 -0.40 -0.18 -7.89
C LYS A 92 -1.18 -0.03 -9.20
N ALA A 93 -2.16 -0.90 -9.40
CA ALA A 93 -3.14 -0.81 -10.47
C ALA A 93 -4.55 -0.92 -9.88
N THR A 94 -5.46 -0.07 -10.33
CA THR A 94 -6.89 -0.15 -10.04
C THR A 94 -7.63 -0.17 -11.35
N SER A 95 -8.50 -1.15 -11.56
CA SER A 95 -9.31 -1.29 -12.77
C SER A 95 -10.79 -1.32 -12.43
N GLU A 96 -11.56 -0.57 -13.22
CA GLU A 96 -13.02 -0.48 -13.16
C GLU A 96 -13.58 -0.98 -14.48
N VAL A 97 -14.60 -1.83 -14.41
CA VAL A 97 -15.30 -2.36 -15.58
C VAL A 97 -16.78 -2.11 -15.42
N GLN A 98 -17.40 -1.54 -16.45
CA GLN A 98 -18.86 -1.43 -16.55
C GLN A 98 -19.35 -2.05 -17.85
N LEU A 99 -20.42 -2.83 -17.75
CA LEU A 99 -21.11 -3.47 -18.86
C LEU A 99 -22.58 -3.05 -18.84
N GLY A 100 -23.06 -2.51 -19.94
CA GLY A 100 -24.48 -2.30 -20.22
C GLY A 100 -24.98 -3.34 -21.22
N TRP A 101 -26.12 -3.95 -20.93
CA TRP A 101 -26.84 -4.81 -21.86
C TRP A 101 -28.35 -4.58 -21.73
N ARG A 102 -28.98 -4.05 -22.78
CA ARG A 102 -30.40 -3.66 -22.79
C ARG A 102 -30.72 -2.73 -21.61
N ASN A 103 -31.56 -3.18 -20.69
CA ASN A 103 -31.99 -2.47 -19.51
C ASN A 103 -31.17 -2.81 -18.26
N PHE A 104 -30.10 -3.61 -18.38
CA PHE A 104 -29.22 -4.01 -17.28
C PHE A 104 -27.86 -3.32 -17.34
N THR A 105 -27.28 -3.06 -16.18
CA THR A 105 -25.89 -2.63 -16.01
C THR A 105 -25.21 -3.51 -14.98
N ALA A 106 -23.99 -3.95 -15.27
CA ALA A 106 -23.10 -4.61 -14.34
C ALA A 106 -21.85 -3.76 -14.15
N PHE A 107 -21.36 -3.66 -12.92
CA PHE A 107 -20.15 -2.93 -12.56
C PHE A 107 -19.29 -3.77 -11.63
N ALA A 108 -17.97 -3.64 -11.78
CA ALA A 108 -16.98 -4.32 -10.97
C ALA A 108 -15.69 -3.49 -10.90
N ARG A 109 -15.10 -3.38 -9.72
CA ARG A 109 -13.81 -2.72 -9.51
C ARG A 109 -12.87 -3.53 -8.63
N GLY A 110 -11.62 -3.61 -9.06
CA GLY A 110 -10.54 -4.28 -8.34
C GLY A 110 -9.28 -3.44 -8.26
N THR A 111 -8.43 -3.75 -7.29
CA THR A 111 -7.11 -3.13 -7.14
C THR A 111 -6.07 -4.18 -6.78
N ALA A 112 -4.85 -3.99 -7.25
CA ALA A 112 -3.69 -4.79 -6.88
C ALA A 112 -2.47 -3.89 -6.68
N PHE A 113 -1.56 -4.31 -5.79
CA PHE A 113 -0.27 -3.67 -5.63
C PHE A 113 0.86 -4.70 -5.50
N TYR A 114 2.07 -4.25 -5.81
CA TYR A 114 3.33 -4.97 -5.62
C TYR A 114 4.41 -4.00 -5.14
N ASP A 115 5.08 -4.32 -4.03
CA ASP A 115 6.20 -3.58 -3.45
C ASP A 115 7.35 -4.56 -3.14
N PRO A 116 8.40 -4.62 -3.98
CA PRO A 116 9.53 -5.50 -3.73
C PRO A 116 10.45 -5.00 -2.60
N ALA A 117 10.53 -3.68 -2.37
CA ALA A 117 11.51 -3.09 -1.46
C ALA A 117 11.18 -3.37 0.01
N VAL A 118 9.88 -3.50 0.34
CA VAL A 118 9.41 -3.76 1.71
C VAL A 118 9.90 -5.10 2.31
N THR A 119 10.39 -6.02 1.46
CA THR A 119 10.92 -7.32 1.90
C THR A 119 12.44 -7.35 2.08
N ASN A 120 13.13 -6.28 1.66
CA ASN A 120 14.57 -6.15 1.82
C ASN A 120 14.87 -5.59 3.21
N THR A 121 15.06 -6.49 4.17
CA THR A 121 15.16 -6.17 5.61
C THR A 121 16.51 -6.60 6.14
N ASP A 122 17.23 -5.69 6.80
CA ASP A 122 18.61 -5.93 7.26
C ASP A 122 18.71 -6.64 8.62
N PHE A 123 17.69 -6.52 9.48
CA PHE A 123 17.77 -7.01 10.86
C PHE A 123 17.02 -8.33 11.07
N ARG A 124 15.72 -8.36 10.78
CA ARG A 124 14.92 -9.58 10.90
C ARG A 124 14.28 -9.93 9.58
N ASN A 125 14.58 -11.14 9.13
CA ASN A 125 13.91 -11.74 7.99
C ASN A 125 12.45 -12.02 8.32
N LEU A 126 11.57 -11.59 7.43
CA LEU A 126 10.17 -11.95 7.43
C LEU A 126 9.99 -13.42 7.04
N GLU A 127 9.01 -14.10 7.64
CA GLU A 127 8.58 -15.43 7.19
C GLU A 127 7.92 -15.34 5.81
N ASP A 128 7.95 -16.42 5.01
CA ASP A 128 7.47 -16.41 3.62
C ASP A 128 6.02 -15.93 3.49
N ALA A 129 5.15 -16.32 4.43
CA ALA A 129 3.76 -15.88 4.46
C ALA A 129 3.64 -14.36 4.69
N GLN A 130 4.41 -13.81 5.63
CA GLN A 130 4.44 -12.39 5.94
C GLN A 130 5.02 -11.58 4.77
N ARG A 131 6.10 -12.07 4.16
CA ARG A 131 6.72 -11.47 2.96
C ARG A 131 5.71 -11.30 1.86
N SER A 132 4.99 -12.36 1.52
CA SER A 132 4.01 -12.30 0.43
C SER A 132 2.85 -11.36 0.76
N GLU A 133 2.41 -11.27 2.01
CA GLU A 133 1.28 -10.43 2.40
C GLU A 133 1.61 -8.93 2.31
N ILE A 134 2.81 -8.54 2.73
CA ILE A 134 3.20 -7.13 2.72
C ILE A 134 3.74 -6.69 1.35
N ALA A 135 4.34 -7.61 0.58
CA ALA A 135 4.90 -7.30 -0.73
C ALA A 135 3.84 -7.20 -1.81
N GLN A 136 2.69 -7.85 -1.66
CA GLN A 136 1.66 -7.85 -2.69
C GLN A 136 0.27 -8.14 -2.14
N SER A 137 -0.74 -7.55 -2.76
CA SER A 137 -2.13 -7.89 -2.51
C SER A 137 -3.00 -7.57 -3.72
N ALA A 138 -4.07 -8.33 -3.89
CA ALA A 138 -5.13 -8.05 -4.84
C ALA A 138 -6.48 -8.14 -4.12
N LYS A 139 -7.35 -7.15 -4.35
CA LYS A 139 -8.64 -7.04 -3.69
C LYS A 139 -9.73 -6.62 -4.67
N MET A 140 -10.89 -7.26 -4.55
CA MET A 140 -12.14 -6.77 -5.11
C MET A 140 -12.68 -5.68 -4.20
N LEU A 141 -13.04 -4.53 -4.76
CA LEU A 141 -13.52 -3.37 -3.98
C LEU A 141 -15.04 -3.37 -3.90
N ASP A 142 -15.70 -3.27 -5.05
CA ASP A 142 -17.17 -3.24 -5.15
C ASP A 142 -17.64 -3.76 -6.51
N TYR A 143 -18.87 -4.26 -6.49
CA TYR A 143 -19.56 -4.75 -7.68
C TYR A 143 -21.06 -4.66 -7.48
N PHE A 144 -21.80 -4.44 -8.56
CA PHE A 144 -23.26 -4.45 -8.54
C PHE A 144 -23.82 -4.83 -9.90
N VAL A 145 -25.09 -5.25 -9.89
CA VAL A 145 -25.92 -5.39 -11.08
C VAL A 145 -27.20 -4.61 -10.84
N SER A 146 -27.60 -3.78 -11.80
CA SER A 146 -28.85 -3.03 -11.79
C SER A 146 -29.64 -3.30 -13.06
N GLY A 147 -30.96 -3.08 -12.98
CA GLY A 147 -31.83 -3.14 -14.15
C GLY A 147 -33.05 -2.22 -14.00
N SER A 148 -33.47 -1.60 -15.11
CA SER A 148 -34.63 -0.72 -15.16
C SER A 148 -35.81 -1.40 -15.88
N PHE A 149 -37.03 -1.23 -15.38
CA PHE A 149 -38.23 -1.85 -15.97
C PHE A 149 -39.40 -0.88 -15.88
N GLU A 150 -40.13 -0.71 -16.99
CA GLU A 150 -41.38 0.05 -16.98
C GLU A 150 -42.51 -0.80 -16.41
N VAL A 151 -43.29 -0.25 -15.47
CA VAL A 151 -44.50 -0.89 -14.94
C VAL A 151 -45.69 0.05 -15.10
N GLY A 152 -46.67 -0.34 -15.93
CA GLY A 152 -47.94 0.39 -16.06
C GLY A 152 -47.83 1.78 -16.72
N ASN A 153 -46.99 1.93 -17.75
CA ASN A 153 -46.70 3.22 -18.42
C ASN A 153 -46.05 4.28 -17.52
N GLN A 154 -45.39 3.87 -16.42
CA GLN A 154 -44.52 4.74 -15.63
C GLN A 154 -43.11 4.13 -15.58
N PRO A 155 -42.06 4.98 -15.68
CA PRO A 155 -40.66 4.53 -15.63
C PRO A 155 -40.28 3.94 -14.27
#